data_AF-A0A0C3FTQ3-F1
#
_entry.id   AF-A0A0C3FTQ3-F1
#
_cell.length_a   1.000
_cell.length_b   1.000
_cell.length_c   1.000
_cell.angle_alpha   90.00
_cell.angle_beta   90.00
_cell.angle_gamma   90.00
#
_symmetry.space_group_name_H-M   'P 1'
#
loop_
_entity.id
_entity.type
_entity.pdbx_description
1 polymer ?
#
loop_
_entity_poly.entity_id
_entity_poly.type
_entity_poly.pdbx_seq_one_letter_code
_entity_poly.pdbx_strand_id
1 'polypeptide(L)'
;MNAEHAARPATQPSITECTGCGVSFAEIDSDEEDEDEDEKTYPDEVCDDCGYITCESCACSHYRGSCYCQNSNFGTPYCTRAPAWYHGGRAGSYVGDRHPEEYVYEHPEAFETTPRQCGNCGEVKLCLKKEWLRG
;
A
#
# COMPACT_ATOMS: atom_id res chain seq x y z
N MET A 1 -19.43 22.81 15.70
CA MET A 1 -19.54 23.41 14.35
C MET A 1 -18.43 24.42 14.22
N ASN A 2 -17.45 24.18 13.36
CA ASN A 2 -16.65 25.20 12.67
C ASN A 2 -15.88 24.53 11.54
N ALA A 3 -15.83 25.26 10.43
CA ALA A 3 -15.79 24.76 9.08
C ALA A 3 -14.37 24.72 8.50
N GLU A 4 -14.19 23.78 7.57
CA GLU A 4 -13.48 23.95 6.31
C GLU A 4 -12.07 24.55 6.35
N HIS A 5 -11.09 23.65 6.50
CA HIS A 5 -9.84 23.76 5.74
C HIS A 5 -9.77 22.59 4.75
N ALA A 6 -10.69 22.59 3.77
CA ALA A 6 -10.47 21.83 2.54
C ALA A 6 -9.36 22.54 1.77
N ALA A 7 -8.12 22.16 2.03
CA ALA A 7 -6.99 22.56 1.22
C ALA A 7 -7.33 22.19 -0.24
N ARG A 8 -7.17 23.14 -1.16
CA ARG A 8 -7.29 22.91 -2.60
C ARG A 8 -6.48 21.65 -2.96
N PRO A 9 -7.00 20.71 -3.75
CA PRO A 9 -6.18 19.60 -4.23
C PRO A 9 -4.99 20.22 -4.96
N ALA A 10 -3.78 19.89 -4.49
CA ALA A 10 -2.56 20.25 -5.17
C ALA A 10 -2.67 19.75 -6.61
N THR A 11 -2.24 20.56 -7.58
CA THR A 11 -2.20 20.16 -8.99
C THR A 11 -1.45 18.84 -9.07
N GLN A 12 -2.13 17.76 -9.46
CA GLN A 12 -1.50 16.44 -9.52
C GLN A 12 -0.26 16.54 -10.43
N PRO A 13 0.91 16.11 -9.95
CA PRO A 13 2.13 16.14 -10.74
C PRO A 13 1.98 15.26 -11.99
N SER A 14 2.75 15.58 -13.04
CA SER A 14 2.81 14.78 -14.26
C SER A 14 3.22 13.34 -13.95
N ILE A 15 2.38 12.40 -14.34
CA ILE A 15 2.53 10.97 -14.08
C ILE A 15 3.48 10.35 -15.12
N THR A 16 4.77 10.67 -15.05
CA THR A 16 5.70 10.35 -16.15
C THR A 16 6.47 9.06 -15.94
N GLU A 17 6.65 8.61 -14.70
CA GLU A 17 7.46 7.44 -14.38
C GLU A 17 6.93 6.65 -13.18
N CYS A 18 7.15 5.33 -13.21
CA CYS A 18 6.87 4.45 -12.10
C CYS A 18 7.83 4.73 -10.94
N THR A 19 7.31 5.01 -9.74
CA THR A 19 8.12 5.23 -8.54
C THR A 19 8.87 3.97 -8.09
N GLY A 20 8.33 2.78 -8.41
CA GLY A 20 8.88 1.49 -7.98
C GLY A 20 10.08 0.99 -8.79
N CYS A 21 10.14 1.26 -10.09
CA CYS A 21 11.24 0.83 -10.96
C CYS A 21 11.89 1.94 -11.79
N GLY A 22 11.31 3.15 -11.83
CA GLY A 22 11.82 4.28 -12.60
C GLY A 22 11.56 4.19 -14.10
N VAL A 23 10.78 3.21 -14.57
CA VAL A 23 10.42 3.14 -16.01
C VAL A 23 9.52 4.31 -16.37
N SER A 24 9.79 4.92 -17.52
CA SER A 24 8.91 5.95 -18.09
C SER A 24 7.66 5.29 -18.65
N PHE A 25 6.49 5.85 -18.35
CA PHE A 25 5.24 5.36 -18.95
C PHE A 25 5.17 5.59 -20.46
N ALA A 26 5.94 6.55 -20.98
CA ALA A 26 6.08 6.77 -22.42
C ALA A 26 6.99 5.74 -23.11
N GLU A 27 7.82 5.01 -22.36
CA GLU A 27 8.67 3.93 -22.91
C GLU A 27 7.89 2.61 -23.02
N ILE A 28 6.96 2.34 -22.08
CA ILE A 28 6.09 1.15 -22.13
C ILE A 28 5.21 1.18 -23.40
N ASP A 29 4.71 2.37 -23.76
CA ASP A 29 3.89 2.64 -24.95
C ASP A 29 4.64 2.39 -26.29
N SER A 30 5.97 2.25 -26.27
CA SER A 30 6.79 2.15 -27.49
C SER A 30 7.25 0.73 -27.87
N ASP A 31 7.09 -0.24 -26.98
CA ASP A 31 7.49 -1.64 -27.19
C ASP A 31 6.32 -2.55 -27.65
N GLU A 32 5.09 -2.04 -27.69
CA GLU A 32 3.92 -2.76 -28.19
C GLU A 32 3.62 -2.34 -29.65
N GLU A 33 4.15 -3.12 -30.61
CA GLU A 33 3.85 -3.01 -32.05
C GLU A 33 2.44 -3.54 -32.41
N ASP A 34 1.41 -3.31 -31.58
CA ASP A 34 0.04 -3.75 -31.84
C ASP A 34 -0.93 -2.55 -31.93
N GLU A 35 -1.75 -2.57 -32.99
CA GLU A 35 -2.46 -1.45 -33.61
C GLU A 35 -3.73 -0.97 -32.85
N ASP A 36 -3.65 -0.68 -31.56
CA ASP A 36 -4.77 -0.05 -30.81
C ASP A 36 -4.36 1.35 -30.30
N GLU A 37 -4.55 2.36 -31.17
CA GLU A 37 -4.15 3.78 -31.03
C GLU A 37 -4.70 4.56 -29.80
N ASP A 38 -5.32 3.93 -28.81
CA ASP A 38 -6.00 4.60 -27.68
C ASP A 38 -5.51 4.21 -26.28
N GLU A 39 -4.54 3.30 -26.12
CA GLU A 39 -4.06 2.88 -24.79
C GLU A 39 -2.83 3.65 -24.34
N LYS A 40 -3.02 4.92 -23.96
CA LYS A 40 -2.00 5.60 -23.14
C LYS A 40 -1.72 4.74 -21.91
N THR A 41 -0.50 4.23 -21.75
CA THR A 41 -0.11 3.48 -20.56
C THR A 41 -0.20 4.40 -19.34
N TYR A 42 -1.32 4.33 -18.63
CA TYR A 42 -1.53 5.05 -17.38
C TYR A 42 -0.80 4.33 -16.23
N PRO A 43 -0.53 5.03 -15.13
CA PRO A 43 -0.20 4.34 -13.89
C PRO A 43 -1.26 3.29 -13.54
N ASP A 44 -0.82 2.12 -13.04
CA ASP A 44 -1.73 1.06 -12.59
C ASP A 44 -2.33 1.41 -11.22
N GLU A 45 -1.48 1.80 -10.26
CA GLU A 45 -1.93 2.35 -8.99
C GLU A 45 -1.32 3.73 -8.73
N VAL A 46 -2.11 4.64 -8.16
CA VAL A 46 -1.71 5.98 -7.70
C VAL A 46 -2.13 6.13 -6.25
N CYS A 47 -1.19 6.44 -5.37
CA CYS A 47 -1.49 6.67 -3.96
C CYS A 47 -1.83 8.16 -3.73
N ASP A 48 -3.09 8.46 -3.41
CA ASP A 48 -3.54 9.83 -3.15
C ASP A 48 -2.83 10.52 -1.97
N ASP A 49 -2.37 9.73 -1.00
CA ASP A 49 -1.75 10.26 0.22
C ASP A 49 -0.28 10.66 0.03
N CYS A 50 0.49 9.87 -0.71
CA CYS A 50 1.95 10.08 -0.84
C CYS A 50 2.43 10.27 -2.29
N GLY A 51 1.54 10.19 -3.28
CA GLY A 51 1.85 10.35 -4.70
C GLY A 51 2.69 9.20 -5.29
N TYR A 52 2.86 8.09 -4.56
CA TYR A 52 3.55 6.92 -5.09
C TYR A 52 2.75 6.33 -6.25
N ILE A 53 3.45 6.00 -7.33
CA ILE A 53 2.85 5.53 -8.58
C ILE A 53 3.54 4.24 -9.03
N THR A 54 2.78 3.27 -9.53
CA THR A 54 3.29 1.99 -10.06
C THR A 54 2.91 1.79 -11.51
N CYS A 55 3.79 1.14 -12.27
CA CYS A 55 3.40 0.42 -13.48
C CYS A 55 2.80 -0.95 -13.11
N GLU A 56 2.12 -1.60 -14.04
CA GLU A 56 1.48 -2.92 -13.86
C GLU A 56 2.44 -3.95 -13.21
N SER A 57 3.67 -4.04 -13.72
CA SER A 57 4.70 -4.93 -13.17
C SER A 57 5.03 -4.63 -11.70
N CYS A 58 5.02 -3.36 -11.32
CA CYS A 58 5.28 -2.96 -9.93
C CYS A 58 4.05 -3.09 -9.04
N ALA A 59 2.84 -2.91 -9.55
CA ALA A 59 1.61 -3.11 -8.77
C ALA A 59 1.46 -4.56 -8.30
N CYS A 60 1.82 -5.51 -9.16
CA CYS A 60 1.89 -6.92 -8.79
C CYS A 60 3.12 -7.28 -7.94
N SER A 61 4.07 -6.36 -7.74
CA SER A 61 5.31 -6.60 -7.01
C SER A 61 5.14 -6.38 -5.50
N HIS A 62 5.43 -7.41 -4.73
CA HIS A 62 5.44 -7.33 -3.27
C HIS A 62 6.36 -6.24 -2.71
N TYR A 63 7.47 -5.90 -3.38
CA TYR A 63 8.40 -4.86 -2.90
C TYR A 63 8.30 -3.54 -3.65
N ARG A 64 8.18 -3.54 -4.99
CA ARG A 64 8.10 -2.30 -5.79
C ARG A 64 6.71 -1.67 -5.76
N GLY A 65 5.68 -2.44 -5.40
CA GLY A 65 4.29 -2.00 -5.26
C GLY A 65 3.94 -1.54 -3.86
N SER A 66 4.93 -1.32 -2.98
CA SER A 66 4.67 -0.77 -1.65
C SER A 66 4.87 0.74 -1.65
N CYS A 67 3.79 1.51 -1.47
CA CYS A 67 3.85 2.96 -1.38
C CYS A 67 4.56 3.43 -0.10
N TYR A 68 4.80 4.74 0.02
CA TYR A 68 5.55 5.31 1.15
C TYR A 68 4.71 5.57 2.41
N CYS A 69 3.42 5.22 2.39
CA CYS A 69 2.56 5.40 3.55
C CYS A 69 2.98 4.44 4.66
N GLN A 70 3.08 4.96 5.88
CA GLN A 70 3.55 4.16 7.02
C GLN A 70 2.56 3.07 7.42
N ASN A 71 1.26 3.32 7.21
CA ASN A 71 0.17 2.55 7.81
C ASN A 71 -0.73 1.85 6.78
N SER A 72 -0.47 2.06 5.49
CA SER A 72 -1.28 1.55 4.38
C SER A 72 -0.44 1.35 3.12
N ASN A 73 -0.92 0.49 2.21
CA ASN A 73 -0.47 0.42 0.83
C ASN A 73 -1.61 0.87 -0.09
N PHE A 74 -1.43 1.98 -0.80
CA PHE A 74 -2.48 2.54 -1.68
C PHE A 74 -3.85 2.61 -0.98
N GLY A 75 -3.89 3.19 0.23
CA GLY A 75 -5.11 3.29 1.03
C GLY A 75 -5.52 2.00 1.76
N THR A 76 -5.00 0.84 1.40
CA THR A 76 -5.27 -0.43 2.10
C THR A 76 -4.46 -0.53 3.39
N PRO A 77 -5.06 -0.58 4.58
CA PRO A 77 -4.31 -0.62 5.85
C PRO A 77 -3.40 -1.86 5.96
N TYR A 78 -2.18 -1.68 6.47
CA TYR A 78 -1.29 -2.83 6.72
C TYR A 78 -1.78 -3.75 7.83
N CYS A 79 -2.63 -3.25 8.73
CA CYS A 79 -3.15 -4.03 9.84
C CYS A 79 -4.03 -5.21 9.38
N THR A 80 -4.62 -5.19 8.18
CA THR A 80 -5.40 -6.33 7.67
C THR A 80 -4.55 -7.34 6.91
N ARG A 81 -3.25 -7.06 6.70
CA ARG A 81 -2.34 -7.91 5.92
C ARG A 81 -1.40 -8.70 6.84
N ALA A 82 -1.02 -9.89 6.37
CA ALA A 82 0.03 -10.69 7.00
C ALA A 82 1.34 -9.90 7.16
N PRO A 83 2.13 -10.15 8.22
CA PRO A 83 3.46 -9.57 8.35
C PRO A 83 4.31 -9.80 7.10
N ALA A 84 4.96 -8.75 6.61
CA ALA A 84 5.92 -8.84 5.52
C ALA A 84 6.96 -7.74 5.66
N TRP A 85 8.22 -8.06 5.34
CA TRP A 85 9.37 -7.15 5.52
C TRP A 85 9.25 -5.84 4.73
N TYR A 86 8.52 -5.86 3.61
CA TYR A 86 8.34 -4.72 2.70
C TYR A 86 7.14 -3.81 3.05
N HIS A 87 6.22 -4.24 3.91
CA HIS A 87 5.12 -3.39 4.37
C HIS A 87 5.71 -2.20 5.13
N GLY A 88 5.35 -0.96 4.79
CA GLY A 88 5.91 0.27 5.39
C GLY A 88 6.84 1.06 4.46
N GLY A 89 7.07 0.56 3.24
CA GLY A 89 7.74 1.28 2.16
C GLY A 89 9.13 1.79 2.55
N ARG A 90 9.42 3.05 2.24
CA ARG A 90 10.71 3.70 2.58
C ARG A 90 10.94 3.91 4.07
N ALA A 91 9.90 3.86 4.91
CA ALA A 91 10.03 3.98 6.35
C ALA A 91 10.56 2.67 7.01
N GLY A 92 10.76 1.62 6.21
CA GLY A 92 11.15 0.29 6.67
C GLY A 92 9.93 -0.59 6.92
N SER A 93 10.10 -1.64 7.74
CA SER A 93 9.03 -2.58 8.03
C SER A 93 7.99 -1.99 8.99
N TYR A 94 6.71 -2.18 8.69
CA TYR A 94 5.58 -1.77 9.51
C TYR A 94 5.53 -2.61 10.78
N VAL A 95 5.64 -1.92 11.91
CA VAL A 95 5.68 -2.48 13.27
C VAL A 95 4.40 -2.24 14.07
N GLY A 96 3.36 -1.68 13.44
CA GLY A 96 2.07 -1.44 14.08
C GLY A 96 1.24 -2.71 14.23
N ASP A 97 0.04 -2.56 14.79
CA ASP A 97 -0.87 -3.67 15.00
C ASP A 97 -1.29 -4.33 13.69
N ARG A 98 -1.49 -5.65 13.75
CA ARG A 98 -1.97 -6.49 12.66
C ARG A 98 -3.07 -7.42 13.17
N HIS A 99 -4.08 -7.64 12.36
CA HIS A 99 -5.20 -8.54 12.57
C HIS A 99 -5.71 -9.15 11.22
N PRO A 100 -4.83 -9.74 10.38
CA PRO A 100 -5.23 -10.47 9.17
C PRO A 100 -6.16 -11.64 9.52
N GLU A 101 -7.41 -11.59 9.05
CA GLU A 101 -8.47 -12.53 9.45
C GLU A 101 -8.17 -13.98 9.07
N GLU A 102 -7.62 -14.21 7.88
CA GLU A 102 -7.24 -15.55 7.41
C GLU A 102 -6.11 -16.15 8.27
N TYR A 103 -5.16 -15.32 8.68
CA TYR A 103 -4.02 -15.75 9.50
C TYR A 103 -4.44 -16.16 10.92
N VAL A 104 -5.55 -15.61 11.45
CA VAL A 104 -6.11 -16.02 12.76
C VAL A 104 -6.48 -17.49 12.76
N TYR A 105 -7.02 -17.99 11.65
CA TYR A 105 -7.46 -19.38 11.54
C TYR A 105 -6.27 -20.34 11.45
N GLU A 106 -5.23 -19.95 10.73
CA GLU A 106 -4.02 -20.77 10.52
C GLU A 106 -3.09 -20.78 11.74
N HIS A 107 -3.00 -19.65 12.44
CA HIS A 107 -2.07 -19.42 13.54
C HIS A 107 -2.73 -18.74 14.74
N PRO A 108 -3.77 -19.30 15.37
CA PRO A 108 -4.47 -18.67 16.48
C PRO A 108 -3.55 -18.35 17.67
N GLU A 109 -2.48 -19.12 17.86
CA GLU A 109 -1.45 -18.89 18.87
C GLU A 109 -0.63 -17.62 18.66
N ALA A 110 -0.55 -17.11 17.43
CA ALA A 110 0.15 -15.87 17.09
C ALA A 110 -0.63 -14.62 17.54
N PHE A 111 -1.90 -14.77 17.91
CA PHE A 111 -2.78 -13.69 18.30
C PHE A 111 -2.91 -13.56 19.82
N GLU A 112 -3.19 -12.34 20.26
CA GLU A 112 -3.56 -12.06 21.63
C GLU A 112 -4.81 -12.86 22.04
N THR A 113 -4.94 -13.20 23.32
CA THR A 113 -6.06 -14.03 23.82
C THR A 113 -7.36 -13.24 23.96
N THR A 114 -7.28 -11.91 24.05
CA THR A 114 -8.42 -11.01 24.22
C THR A 114 -8.40 -9.95 23.13
N PRO A 115 -9.52 -9.68 22.45
CA PRO A 115 -9.61 -8.59 21.50
C PRO A 115 -9.30 -7.25 22.17
N ARG A 116 -8.60 -6.38 21.46
CA ARG A 116 -8.34 -5.00 21.90
C ARG A 116 -8.44 -4.04 20.73
N GLN A 117 -8.42 -2.75 21.03
CA GLN A 117 -8.39 -1.72 20.00
C GLN A 117 -7.06 -1.79 19.22
N CYS A 118 -7.17 -1.88 17.90
CA CYS A 118 -6.07 -1.78 16.95
C CYS A 118 -5.59 -0.33 16.88
N GLY A 119 -4.29 -0.10 17.08
CA GLY A 119 -3.65 1.20 17.00
C GLY A 119 -3.57 1.78 15.60
N ASN A 120 -3.90 1.00 14.56
CA ASN A 120 -3.91 1.47 13.16
C ASN A 120 -5.30 1.90 12.70
N CYS A 121 -6.29 1.00 12.74
CA CYS A 121 -7.65 1.26 12.25
C CYS A 121 -8.66 1.63 13.35
N GLY A 122 -8.30 1.48 14.62
CA GLY A 122 -9.19 1.77 15.75
C GLY A 122 -10.27 0.70 16.02
N GLU A 123 -10.34 -0.37 15.24
CA GLU A 123 -11.29 -1.47 15.45
C GLU A 123 -10.89 -2.37 16.62
N VAL A 124 -11.88 -3.01 17.26
CA VAL A 124 -11.63 -4.03 18.28
C VAL A 124 -11.48 -5.40 17.61
N LYS A 125 -10.26 -5.92 17.58
CA LYS A 125 -9.90 -7.17 16.90
C LYS A 125 -8.92 -7.99 17.75
N LEU A 126 -8.78 -9.27 17.45
CA LEU A 126 -7.65 -10.07 17.93
C LEU A 126 -6.42 -9.61 17.17
N CYS A 127 -5.48 -8.95 17.86
CA CYS A 127 -4.25 -8.45 17.25
C CYS A 127 -3.13 -9.50 17.36
N LEU A 128 -2.21 -9.51 16.40
CA LEU A 128 -0.98 -10.30 16.47
C LEU A 128 -0.15 -9.87 17.68
N LYS A 129 0.43 -10.84 18.36
CA LYS A 129 1.44 -10.63 19.38
C LYS A 129 2.70 -10.02 18.75
N LYS A 130 3.42 -9.20 19.52
CA LYS A 130 4.57 -8.44 19.03
C LYS A 130 5.70 -9.32 18.49
N GLU A 131 5.93 -10.50 19.07
CA GLU A 131 6.95 -11.42 18.60
C GLU A 131 6.66 -12.01 17.20
N TRP A 132 5.42 -11.92 16.72
CA TRP A 132 4.99 -12.38 15.39
C TRP A 132 4.91 -11.27 14.35
N LEU A 133 5.26 -10.02 14.70
CA LEU A 133 5.19 -8.89 13.78
C LEU A 133 6.37 -8.82 12.79
N ARG A 134 7.45 -9.57 13.03
CA ARG A 134 8.63 -9.62 12.15
C ARG A 134 8.51 -10.82 11.22
N GLY A 135 8.10 -10.57 9.97
CA GLY A 135 8.19 -11.50 8.85
C GLY A 135 9.48 -11.32 8.06
#